data_AF-A0A661C6L0-F1
#
_entry.id   AF-A0A661C6L0-F1
#
_cell.length_a   1.000
_cell.length_b   1.000
_cell.length_c   1.000
_cell.angle_alpha   90.00
_cell.angle_beta   90.00
_cell.angle_gamma   90.00
#
_symmetry.space_group_name_H-M   'P 1'
#
loop_
_entity.id
_entity.type
_entity.pdbx_description
1 polymer ?
#
loop_
_entity_poly.entity_id
_entity_poly.type
_entity_poly.pdbx_seq_one_letter_code
_entity_poly.pdbx_strand_id
1 'polypeptide(L)'
;MLWRFHDLSNRLKKEKSLKLCNRCHTLHSKALADCPHCSTLDDKKLAELLRHRSESRTSIGSTMLYMAAGLILLIILVNVVA
;
A
#
# COMPACT_ATOMS: atom_id res chain seq x y z
N MET A 1 -6.96 29.66 10.12
CA MET A 1 -6.24 29.18 8.90
C MET A 1 -4.77 28.76 9.16
N LEU A 2 -4.12 29.18 10.26
CA LEU A 2 -2.73 28.81 10.62
C LEU A 2 -2.51 27.35 11.08
N TRP A 3 -3.54 26.67 11.61
CA TRP A 3 -3.41 25.31 12.16
C TRP A 3 -3.10 24.23 11.09
N ARG A 4 -3.53 24.42 9.84
CA ARG A 4 -3.27 23.44 8.76
C ARG A 4 -1.80 23.38 8.33
N PHE A 5 -1.06 24.48 8.47
CA PHE A 5 0.36 24.54 8.08
C PHE A 5 1.28 23.88 9.12
N HIS A 6 0.93 23.97 10.40
CA HIS A 6 1.67 23.27 11.46
C HIS A 6 1.54 21.75 11.33
N ASP A 7 0.35 21.23 10.99
CA ASP A 7 0.16 19.79 10.79
C ASP A 7 1.00 19.28 9.61
N LEU A 8 1.04 20.04 8.50
CA LEU A 8 1.84 19.70 7.33
C LEU A 8 3.35 19.70 7.64
N SER A 9 3.84 20.72 8.35
CA SER A 9 5.25 20.83 8.75
C SER A 9 5.67 19.71 9.70
N ASN A 10 4.80 19.31 10.63
CA ASN A 10 5.03 18.16 11.51
C ASN A 10 5.04 16.83 10.75
N ARG A 11 4.21 16.66 9.73
CA ARG A 11 4.24 15.47 8.86
C ARG A 11 5.55 15.40 8.06
N LEU A 12 6.01 16.51 7.50
CA LEU A 12 7.28 16.60 6.77
C LEU A 12 8.51 16.36 7.68
N LYS A 13 8.49 16.87 8.91
CA LYS A 13 9.54 16.55 9.91
C LYS A 13 9.55 15.07 10.27
N LYS A 14 8.37 14.45 10.43
CA LYS A 14 8.26 13.00 10.67
C LYS A 14 8.80 12.18 9.50
N GLU A 15 8.56 12.59 8.25
CA GLU A 15 9.14 11.93 7.06
C GLU A 15 10.67 11.94 7.08
N LYS A 16 11.32 13.03 7.47
CA LYS A 16 12.80 13.08 7.57
C LYS A 16 13.36 12.15 8.66
N SER A 17 12.55 11.82 9.68
CA SER A 17 12.92 10.88 10.73
C SER A 17 12.57 9.43 10.40
N LEU A 18 12.02 9.12 9.23
CA LEU A 18 11.68 7.77 8.83
C LEU A 18 12.74 7.23 7.86
N LYS A 19 13.12 5.97 8.04
CA LYS A 19 14.00 5.19 7.16
C LYS A 19 13.20 4.02 6.60
N LEU A 20 13.39 3.74 5.31
CA LEU A 20 12.83 2.56 4.67
C LEU A 20 13.69 1.33 5.03
N CYS A 21 13.07 0.27 5.50
CA CYS A 21 13.77 -0.99 5.72
C CYS A 21 14.02 -1.72 4.39
N ASN A 22 15.25 -2.16 4.15
CA ASN A 22 15.60 -2.89 2.92
C ASN A 22 15.00 -4.32 2.86
N ARG A 23 14.69 -4.93 4.01
CA ARG A 23 14.17 -6.30 4.09
C ARG A 23 12.66 -6.37 3.89
N CYS A 24 11.91 -5.54 4.63
CA CYS A 24 10.44 -5.59 4.63
C CYS A 24 9.77 -4.39 3.94
N HIS A 25 10.54 -3.46 3.36
CA HIS A 25 10.06 -2.22 2.72
C HIS A 25 9.09 -1.41 3.57
N THR A 26 9.15 -1.55 4.89
CA THR A 26 8.31 -0.79 5.84
C THR A 26 9.10 0.41 6.34
N LEU A 27 8.41 1.55 6.45
CA LEU A 27 8.97 2.77 7.03
C LEU A 27 9.03 2.64 8.55
N HIS A 28 10.20 2.91 9.13
CA HIS A 28 10.39 2.92 10.58
C HIS A 28 11.21 4.14 11.00
N SER A 29 11.18 4.49 12.29
CA SER A 29 11.98 5.61 12.79
C SER A 29 13.47 5.36 12.59
N LYS A 30 14.18 6.34 12.04
CA LYS A 30 15.63 6.38 11.81
C LYS A 30 16.41 6.39 13.14
N ALA A 31 15.74 6.72 14.25
CA ALA A 31 16.30 6.61 15.59
C ALA A 31 16.53 5.15 16.02
N LEU A 32 15.85 4.18 15.39
CA LEU A 32 16.12 2.76 15.58
C LEU A 32 17.21 2.31 14.62
N ALA A 33 18.28 1.71 15.15
CA ALA A 33 19.36 1.11 14.38
C ALA A 33 18.84 0.00 13.44
N ASP A 34 17.88 -0.80 13.96
CA ASP A 34 17.30 -1.96 13.28
C ASP A 34 15.79 -1.81 13.06
N CYS A 35 15.26 -2.48 12.04
CA CYS A 35 13.83 -2.44 11.76
C CYS A 35 13.04 -3.28 12.77
N PRO A 36 12.16 -2.70 13.60
CA PRO A 36 11.47 -3.42 14.67
C PRO A 36 10.49 -4.48 14.17
N HIS A 37 10.12 -4.43 12.88
CA HIS A 37 9.17 -5.36 12.28
C HIS A 37 9.82 -6.63 11.72
N CYS A 38 11.09 -6.58 11.33
CA CYS A 38 11.72 -7.70 10.65
C CYS A 38 13.11 -8.05 11.18
N SER A 39 13.73 -7.22 12.02
CA SER A 39 15.06 -7.50 12.59
C SER A 39 15.08 -8.80 13.39
N THR A 40 13.96 -9.16 14.02
CA THR A 40 13.77 -10.38 14.81
C THR A 40 13.26 -11.57 13.99
N LEU A 41 12.92 -11.37 12.72
CA LEU A 41 12.42 -12.42 11.83
C LEU A 41 13.56 -12.97 10.97
N ASP A 42 13.66 -14.30 10.95
CA ASP A 42 14.44 -15.06 9.97
C ASP A 42 14.00 -14.76 8.54
N ASP A 43 14.96 -14.72 7.61
CA ASP A 43 14.72 -14.37 6.19
C ASP A 43 13.67 -15.26 5.53
N LYS A 44 13.60 -16.54 5.92
CA LYS A 44 12.61 -17.50 5.41
C LYS A 44 11.18 -17.13 5.79
N LYS A 45 10.94 -16.76 7.05
CA LYS A 45 9.60 -16.34 7.53
C LYS A 45 9.21 -14.98 6.97
N LEU A 46 10.18 -14.09 6.79
CA LEU A 46 9.93 -12.78 6.20
C LEU A 46 9.52 -12.88 4.73
N ALA A 47 10.17 -13.77 3.96
CA ALA A 47 9.83 -14.01 2.56
C ALA A 47 8.40 -14.54 2.40
N GLU A 48 7.96 -15.46 3.26
CA GLU A 48 6.60 -16.01 3.26
C GLU A 48 5.54 -14.90 3.48
N LEU A 49 5.75 -14.03 4.48
CA LEU A 49 4.84 -12.92 4.80
C LEU A 49 4.80 -11.88 3.68
N LEU A 50 5.94 -11.58 3.06
CA LEU A 50 6.01 -10.67 1.92
C LEU A 50 5.29 -11.26 0.70
N ARG A 51 5.42 -12.57 0.47
CA ARG A 51 4.75 -13.28 -0.62
C ARG A 51 3.23 -13.20 -0.45
N HIS A 52 2.73 -13.48 0.75
CA HIS A 52 1.30 -13.38 1.05
C HIS A 52 0.75 -11.96 0.89
N ARG A 53 1.56 -10.93 1.20
CA ARG A 53 1.17 -9.52 0.99
C ARG A 53 1.16 -9.12 -0.48
N SER A 54 2.09 -9.66 -1.27
CA SER A 54 2.21 -9.35 -2.70
C SER A 54 1.00 -9.84 -3.49
N GLU A 55 0.50 -11.05 -3.21
CA GLU A 55 -0.68 -11.62 -3.87
C GLU A 55 -1.95 -10.79 -3.62
N SER A 56 -2.08 -10.19 -2.43
CA SER A 56 -3.22 -9.31 -2.12
C SER A 56 -3.26 -8.02 -2.95
N ARG A 57 -2.13 -7.53 -3.50
CA ARG A 57 -2.14 -6.33 -4.34
C ARG A 57 -2.51 -6.61 -5.79
N THR A 58 -2.18 -7.79 -6.32
CA THR A 58 -2.46 -8.14 -7.72
C THR A 58 -3.89 -8.57 -7.95
N SER A 59 -4.54 -9.20 -6.95
CA SER A 59 -5.91 -9.71 -7.10
C SER A 59 -6.98 -8.62 -7.26
N ILE A 60 -6.85 -7.50 -6.52
CA ILE A 60 -7.88 -6.44 -6.48
C ILE A 60 -8.02 -5.71 -7.83
N GLY A 61 -6.92 -5.51 -8.57
CA GLY A 61 -6.97 -4.83 -9.86
C GLY A 61 -7.73 -5.61 -10.93
N SER A 62 -7.58 -6.93 -10.94
CA SER A 62 -8.20 -7.79 -11.96
C SER A 62 -9.72 -7.87 -11.82
N THR A 63 -10.23 -8.07 -10.60
CA THR A 63 -11.66 -8.16 -10.33
C THR A 63 -12.38 -6.84 -10.59
N MET A 64 -11.72 -5.71 -10.33
CA MET A 64 -12.24 -4.38 -10.65
C MET A 64 -12.42 -4.17 -12.16
N LEU A 65 -11.51 -4.70 -12.99
CA LEU A 65 -11.62 -4.63 -14.45
C LEU A 65 -12.78 -5.46 -14.99
N TYR A 66 -12.99 -6.68 -14.47
CA TYR A 66 -14.13 -7.52 -14.86
C TYR A 66 -15.48 -6.89 -14.51
N MET A 67 -15.59 -6.29 -13.32
CA MET A 67 -16.81 -5.58 -12.91
C MET A 67 -17.09 -4.36 -13.79
N ALA A 68 -16.05 -3.58 -14.13
CA ALA A 68 -16.18 -2.44 -15.02
C ALA A 68 -16.61 -2.87 -16.44
N ALA A 69 -15.98 -3.91 -16.99
CA ALA A 69 -16.33 -4.45 -18.30
C ALA A 69 -17.78 -4.97 -18.34
N GLY A 70 -18.23 -5.64 -17.27
CA GLY A 70 -19.61 -6.12 -17.15
C GLY A 70 -20.62 -4.97 -17.16
N LEU A 71 -20.38 -3.89 -16.42
CA LEU A 71 -21.26 -2.72 -16.40
C LEU A 71 -21.33 -2.02 -17.76
N ILE A 72 -20.20 -1.84 -18.45
CA ILE A 72 -20.16 -1.24 -19.78
C ILE A 72 -20.96 -2.09 -20.77
N LEU A 73 -20.78 -3.42 -20.74
CA LEU A 73 -21.52 -4.33 -21.59
C LEU A 73 -23.04 -4.24 -21.34
N LEU A 74 -23.45 -4.15 -20.07
CA LEU A 74 -24.84 -4.02 -19.66
C LEU A 74 -25.46 -2.71 -20.18
N ILE A 75 -24.74 -1.59 -20.09
CA ILE A 75 -25.17 -0.30 -20.62
C ILE A 75 -25.34 -0.35 -22.14
N ILE A 76 -24.42 -0.99 -22.87
CA ILE A 76 -24.52 -1.14 -24.33
C ILE A 76 -25.76 -1.97 -24.69
N LEU A 77 -25.98 -3.10 -24.01
CA LEU A 77 -27.16 -3.94 -24.26
C LEU A 77 -28.47 -3.19 -24.02
N VAL A 78 -28.56 -2.42 -22.94
CA VAL A 78 -29.74 -1.59 -22.66
C VAL A 78 -29.93 -0.52 -23.74
N ASN A 79 -28.86 0.14 -24.19
CA ASN A 79 -28.96 1.16 -25.26
C ASN A 79 -29.26 0.57 -26.66
N VAL A 80 -28.92 -0.69 -26.91
CA VAL A 80 -29.23 -1.35 -28.19
C VAL A 80 -30.68 -1.87 -28.21
N VAL A 81 -31.20 -2.26 -27.05
CA VAL A 81 -32.56 -2.79 -26.90
C VAL A 81 -33.60 -1.69 -26.70
N ALA A 82 -33.24 -0.55 -26.09
CA ALA A 82 -34.09 0.63 -25.94
C ALA A 82 -34.13 1.47 -27.22
#